data_AF-A0A7V5BPL7-F1
#
_entry.id   AF-A0A7V5BPL7-F1
#
_cell.length_a   1.000
_cell.length_b   1.000
_cell.length_c   1.000
_cell.angle_alpha   90.00
_cell.angle_beta   90.00
_cell.angle_gamma   90.00
#
_symmetry.space_group_name_H-M   'P 1'
#
loop_
_entity.id
_entity.type
_entity.pdbx_description
1 polymer ?
#
loop_
_entity_poly.entity_id
_entity_poly.type
_entity_poly.pdbx_seq_one_letter_code
_entity_poly.pdbx_strand_id
1 'polypeptide(L)' 'MIRRHIENHLLYEPDVVARNRKPLRQPALSTWELRFGPNNRFRVFYDVDREAHEVYILAIGVKIGNRLIIDNEEIEL' A
#
# COMPACT_ATOMS: atom_id res chain seq x y z
N MET A 1 14.54 -3.50 5.60
CA MET A 1 13.73 -2.57 6.44
C MET A 1 12.29 -2.48 5.95
N ILE A 2 12.05 -2.15 4.67
CA ILE A 2 10.70 -2.00 4.08
C ILE A 2 9.85 -3.27 4.21
N ARG A 3 10.37 -4.44 3.81
CA ARG A 3 9.67 -5.73 3.92
C ARG A 3 9.07 -5.99 5.30
N ARG A 4 9.88 -5.85 6.36
CA ARG A 4 9.43 -6.06 7.75
C ARG A 4 8.31 -5.10 8.16
N HIS A 5 8.32 -3.86 7.68
CA HIS A 5 7.21 -2.94 7.94
C HIS A 5 5.92 -3.39 7.27
N ILE A 6 5.99 -3.87 6.03
CA ILE A 6 4.83 -4.40 5.31
C ILE A 6 4.29 -5.61 6.06
N GLU A 7 5.15 -6.58 6.39
CA GLU A 7 4.77 -7.76 7.17
C GLU A 7 4.10 -7.38 8.49
N ASN A 8 4.71 -6.50 9.29
CA ASN A 8 4.14 -6.08 10.58
C ASN A 8 2.76 -5.42 10.46
N HIS A 9 2.49 -4.70 9.36
CA HIS A 9 1.21 -4.01 9.15
C HIS A 9 0.13 -4.88 8.51
N LEU A 10 0.51 -5.91 7.74
CA LEU A 10 -0.41 -6.72 6.95
C LEU A 10 -0.60 -8.15 7.50
N LEU A 11 0.17 -8.53 8.52
CA LEU A 11 0.05 -9.86 9.14
C LEU A 11 -1.31 -10.09 9.82
N TYR A 12 -1.91 -9.04 10.38
CA TYR A 12 -3.19 -9.13 11.09
C TYR A 12 -4.19 -8.13 10.51
N GLU A 13 -5.34 -8.66 10.10
CA GLU A 13 -6.46 -7.89 9.56
C GLU A 13 -6.04 -6.90 8.44
N PRO A 14 -5.41 -7.38 7.36
CA PRO A 14 -4.88 -6.52 6.28
C PRO A 14 -5.96 -5.76 5.51
N ASP A 15 -7.24 -6.03 5.75
CA ASP A 15 -8.41 -5.48 5.08
C ASP A 15 -9.41 -4.82 6.04
N VAL A 16 -8.92 -4.40 7.21
CA VAL A 16 -9.66 -3.56 8.16
C VAL A 16 -9.10 -2.14 8.13
N VAL A 17 -9.94 -1.11 8.01
CA VAL A 17 -9.45 0.29 7.97
C VAL A 17 -8.58 0.62 9.18
N ALA A 18 -7.42 1.24 8.96
CA ALA A 18 -6.54 1.70 10.03
C ALA A 18 -5.98 3.10 9.69
N ARG A 19 -5.31 3.74 10.67
CA ARG A 19 -4.73 5.08 10.49
C ARG A 19 -3.86 5.20 9.24
N ASN A 20 -3.10 4.16 8.92
CA ASN A 20 -2.14 4.13 7.84
C ASN A 20 -2.53 3.20 6.69
N ARG A 21 -3.77 2.68 6.68
CA ARG A 21 -4.28 1.76 5.68
C ARG A 21 -5.66 2.19 5.24
N LYS A 22 -5.83 2.44 3.94
CA LYS A 22 -7.07 2.99 3.38
C LYS A 22 -7.56 2.13 2.23
N PRO A 23 -8.87 1.86 2.16
CA PRO A 23 -9.47 1.33 0.94
C PRO A 23 -9.43 2.41 -0.14
N LEU A 24 -9.17 2.00 -1.37
CA LEU A 24 -9.18 2.86 -2.54
C LEU A 24 -10.52 2.74 -3.26
N ARG A 25 -11.00 3.86 -3.80
CA ARG A 25 -12.21 3.88 -4.61
C ARG A 25 -11.87 3.42 -6.02
N GLN A 26 -12.61 2.44 -6.53
CA GLN A 26 -12.42 1.93 -7.88
C GLN A 26 -12.95 2.91 -8.95
N PRO A 27 -12.30 3.01 -10.13
CA PRO A 27 -11.16 2.19 -10.58
C PRO A 27 -9.82 2.65 -9.96
N ALA A 28 -9.07 1.72 -9.39
CA ALA A 28 -7.74 1.94 -8.81
C ALA A 28 -6.83 0.73 -9.05
N LEU A 29 -5.51 0.92 -8.92
CA LEU A 29 -4.51 -0.15 -9.09
C LEU A 29 -4.71 -1.32 -8.12
N SER A 30 -5.28 -1.07 -6.96
CA SER A 30 -5.53 -2.04 -5.89
C SER A 30 -6.76 -1.66 -5.08
N THR A 31 -7.21 -2.56 -4.22
CA THR A 31 -8.29 -2.31 -3.26
C THR A 31 -7.79 -1.52 -2.05
N TRP A 32 -6.51 -1.69 -1.68
CA TRP A 32 -5.94 -1.08 -0.48
C TRP A 32 -4.63 -0.35 -0.72
N GLU A 33 -4.41 0.71 0.06
CA GLU A 33 -3.17 1.47 0.18
C GLU A 33 -2.68 1.45 1.63
N LEU A 34 -1.46 0.93 1.85
CA LEU A 34 -0.71 1.07 3.10
C LEU A 34 0.31 2.21 2.96
N ARG A 35 0.36 3.08 3.97
CA ARG A 35 1.25 4.25 4.03
C ARG A 35 2.21 4.12 5.22
N PHE A 36 3.52 4.29 5.01
CA PHE A 36 4.48 4.22 6.11
C PHE A 36 5.82 4.90 5.81
N GLY A 37 6.74 4.79 6.77
CA GLY A 37 8.11 5.29 6.69
C GLY A 37 8.24 6.78 7.00
N PRO A 38 9.46 7.32 6.90
CA PRO A 38 9.75 8.72 7.20
C PRO A 38 8.84 9.65 6.39
N ASN A 39 8.26 10.65 7.06
CA ASN A 39 7.33 11.62 6.47
C ASN A 39 6.14 10.97 5.74
N ASN A 40 5.78 9.74 6.10
CA ASN A 40 4.73 8.98 5.44
C ASN A 40 4.94 8.94 3.91
N ARG A 41 6.17 8.64 3.47
CA ARG A 41 6.56 8.69 2.05
C ARG A 41 6.28 7.40 1.28
N PHE A 42 6.29 6.24 1.92
CA PHE A 42 6.09 4.97 1.21
C PHE A 42 4.61 4.67 1.01
N ARG A 43 4.28 4.12 -0.15
CA ARG A 43 2.97 3.63 -0.53
C ARG A 43 3.08 2.19 -0.96
N VAL A 44 2.20 1.35 -0.45
CA VAL A 44 2.10 -0.05 -0.86
C VAL A 44 0.66 -0.29 -1.26
N PHE A 45 0.49 -0.68 -2.52
CA PHE A 45 -0.79 -0.99 -3.14
C PHE A 45 -0.93 -2.51 -3.13
N TYR A 46 -2.01 -3.02 -2.55
CA TYR A 46 -2.18 -4.45 -2.37
C TYR A 46 -3.65 -4.86 -2.36
N ASP A 47 -3.85 -6.15 -2.63
CA ASP A 47 -5.12 -6.85 -2.49
C ASP A 47 -5.01 -7.98 -1.46
N VAL A 48 -6.16 -8.41 -0.93
CA VAL A 48 -6.27 -9.47 0.06
C VAL A 48 -7.14 -10.57 -0.51
N ASP A 49 -6.59 -11.78 -0.57
CA ASP A 49 -7.35 -12.99 -0.80
C ASP A 49 -7.61 -13.66 0.55
N ARG A 50 -8.87 -13.55 1.02
CA ARG A 50 -9.27 -14.13 2.31
C ARG A 50 -9.35 -15.64 2.29
N GLU A 51 -9.66 -16.25 1.15
CA GLU A 51 -9.79 -17.70 1.04
C GLU A 51 -8.40 -18.34 1.09
N ALA A 52 -7.47 -17.78 0.32
CA ALA A 52 -6.07 -18.22 0.30
C ALA A 52 -5.26 -17.77 1.54
N HIS A 53 -5.76 -16.82 2.31
CA HIS A 53 -5.02 -16.14 3.39
C HIS A 53 -3.75 -15.44 2.88
N GLU A 54 -3.85 -14.82 1.71
CA GLU A 54 -2.73 -14.20 1.02
C GLU A 54 -2.91 -12.69 0.85
N VAL A 55 -1.77 -12.00 0.82
CA VAL A 55 -1.69 -10.56 0.57
C VAL A 55 -0.83 -10.34 -0.66
N TYR A 56 -1.44 -9.80 -1.71
CA TYR A 56 -0.78 -9.56 -2.99
C TYR A 56 -0.30 -8.12 -3.06
N ILE A 57 1.01 -7.92 -2.99
CA ILE A 57 1.62 -6.60 -3.18
C ILE A 57 1.70 -6.32 -4.68
N LEU A 58 0.89 -5.38 -5.16
CA LEU A 58 0.80 -5.04 -6.59
C LEU A 58 1.81 -3.96 -6.98
N ALA A 59 2.05 -2.98 -6.10
CA ALA A 59 3.05 -1.95 -6.33
C ALA A 59 3.57 -1.34 -5.04
N ILE A 60 4.81 -0.84 -5.10
CA ILE A 60 5.43 -0.04 -4.05
C ILE A 60 5.88 1.29 -4.66
N GLY A 61 5.46 2.39 -4.05
CA GLY A 61 5.78 3.73 -4.51
C GLY A 61 6.38 4.63 -3.42
N VAL A 62 6.99 5.73 -3.87
CA VAL A 62 7.51 6.79 -3.01
C VAL A 62 6.82 8.09 -3.36
N LYS A 63 6.27 8.75 -2.35
CA LYS A 63 5.69 10.10 -2.46
C LYS A 63 6.76 11.16 -2.24
N ILE A 64 6.88 12.09 -3.18
CA ILE A 64 7.78 13.26 -3.11
C ILE A 64 6.95 14.51 -3.39
N GLY A 65 6.67 15.30 -2.35
CA GLY A 65 5.73 16.43 -2.45
C GLY A 65 4.35 15.93 -2.89
N ASN A 66 3.85 16.44 -4.02
CA ASN A 66 2.57 16.00 -4.60
C ASN A 66 2.67 14.79 -5.53
N ARG A 67 3.89 14.38 -5.90
CA ARG A 67 4.15 13.34 -6.90
C ARG A 67 4.20 11.96 -6.25
N LEU A 68 3.65 10.93 -6.91
CA LEU A 68 3.81 9.53 -6.55
C LEU A 68 4.66 8.85 -7.62
N ILE A 69 5.77 8.22 -7.23
CA ILE A 69 6.65 7.52 -8.15
C ILE A 69 6.54 6.01 -7.90
N ILE A 70 6.19 5.25 -8.92
CA ILE A 70 6.13 3.78 -8.93
C ILE A 70 6.98 3.30 -10.11
N ASP A 71 7.91 2.37 -9.86
CA ASP A 71 8.81 1.82 -10.90
C ASP A 71 9.53 2.87 -11.77
N ASN A 72 9.94 3.98 -11.15
CA ASN A 72 10.54 5.17 -11.80
C ASN A 72 9.60 5.99 -12.70
N GLU A 73 8.31 5.66 -12.75
CA GLU A 73 7.29 6.45 -13.42
C GLU A 73 6.48 7.28 -12.42
N GLU A 74 6.15 8.51 -12.81
CA GLU A 74 5.24 9.34 -12.04
C GLU A 74 3.79 8.97 -12.37
N ILE A 75 3.03 8.69 -11.32
CA ILE A 75 1.62 8.32 -11.42
C ILE A 75 0.77 9.46 -10.86
N GLU A 76 -0.18 9.93 -11.65
CA GLU A 76 -1.25 10.81 -11.18
C GLU A 76 -2.24 9.99 -10.34
N LEU A 77 -2.50 10.46 -9.11
CA LEU A 77 -3.45 9.86 -8.17
C LEU A 77 -4.89 10.34 -8.43
#